data_AF-A0A838QX93-F1
#
_entry.id   AF-A0A838QX93-F1
#
_cell.length_a   1.000
_cell.length_b   1.000
_cell.length_c   1.000
_cell.angle_alpha   90.00
_cell.angle_beta   90.00
_cell.angle_gamma   90.00
#
_symmetry.space_group_name_H-M   'P 1'
#
loop_
_entity.id
_entity.type
_entity.pdbx_description
1 polymer ?
#
loop_
_entity_poly.entity_id
_entity_poly.type
_entity_poly.pdbx_seq_one_letter_code
_entity_poly.pdbx_strand_id
1 'polypeptide(L)'
;VVPGASTGRLHIIGNFQQSFGAVLQIDLASNASFGKLAVSGEITLPGGSLAGGGTLEVSLIDGYVPHGSQSFDVLDWGSLSGSFDSIQLPTLGGTLAWDTSQLYTMGVLSVVGPLWEADFDEDGDVDSGDLDKWQGDFGVNTMSDADNDGDSDGNDFLAWQQQLGSGASAIAATAAVPEPGAMAMIWLAGYGLALLRPRCR
;
A
#
# COMPACT_ATOMS: atom_id res chain seq x y z
N VAL A 1 -15.66 -16.76 -16.68
CA VAL A 1 -16.09 -15.52 -17.38
C VAL A 1 -15.27 -14.43 -16.77
N VAL A 2 -14.35 -13.84 -17.54
CA VAL A 2 -13.59 -12.67 -17.10
C VAL A 2 -14.55 -11.48 -17.26
N PRO A 3 -14.92 -10.75 -16.21
CA PRO A 3 -15.46 -9.41 -16.40
C PRO A 3 -14.30 -8.60 -17.00
N GLY A 4 -14.29 -8.46 -18.33
CA GLY A 4 -13.19 -7.78 -19.01
C GLY A 4 -13.24 -6.28 -18.75
N ALA A 5 -12.14 -5.73 -18.22
CA ALA A 5 -11.64 -4.36 -18.41
C ALA A 5 -12.66 -3.21 -18.32
N SER A 6 -13.65 -3.33 -17.46
CA SER A 6 -14.67 -2.32 -17.21
C SER A 6 -14.94 -2.37 -15.73
N THR A 7 -14.84 -1.24 -15.03
CA THR A 7 -15.29 -1.02 -13.64
C THR A 7 -16.80 -1.20 -13.47
N GLY A 8 -17.34 -2.25 -14.07
CA GLY A 8 -18.74 -2.53 -14.21
C GLY A 8 -19.17 -3.66 -13.29
N ARG A 9 -20.47 -3.68 -13.03
CA ARG A 9 -21.13 -4.75 -12.31
C ARG A 9 -21.49 -5.87 -13.28
N LEU A 10 -20.94 -7.07 -13.08
CA LEU A 10 -21.45 -8.28 -13.69
C LEU A 10 -22.62 -8.79 -12.84
N HIS A 11 -23.84 -8.62 -13.34
CA HIS A 11 -25.04 -9.15 -12.67
C HIS A 11 -25.48 -10.49 -13.27
N ILE A 12 -25.65 -11.49 -12.42
CA ILE A 12 -26.11 -12.83 -12.81
C ILE A 12 -27.41 -13.15 -12.06
N ILE A 13 -28.46 -13.44 -12.81
CA ILE A 13 -29.72 -13.95 -12.26
C ILE A 13 -29.63 -15.48 -12.22
N GLY A 14 -29.69 -16.05 -11.02
CA GLY A 14 -29.48 -17.48 -10.76
C GLY A 14 -28.18 -17.75 -10.03
N ASN A 15 -27.61 -18.93 -10.22
CA ASN A 15 -26.40 -19.37 -9.53
C ASN A 15 -25.15 -19.12 -10.39
N PHE A 16 -24.03 -18.91 -9.74
CA PHE A 16 -22.70 -18.81 -10.35
C PHE A 16 -21.78 -19.85 -9.74
N GLN A 17 -21.13 -20.64 -10.59
CA GLN A 17 -20.09 -21.57 -10.16
C GLN A 17 -18.79 -21.18 -10.86
N GLN A 18 -17.77 -20.85 -10.07
CA GLN A 18 -16.44 -20.62 -10.62
C GLN A 18 -15.82 -21.98 -10.97
N SER A 19 -15.25 -22.09 -12.17
CA SER A 19 -14.51 -23.30 -12.58
C SER A 19 -13.16 -23.39 -11.86
N PHE A 20 -12.64 -24.60 -11.69
CA PHE A 20 -11.28 -24.83 -11.20
C PHE A 20 -10.25 -24.09 -12.07
N GLY A 21 -9.26 -23.47 -11.43
CA GLY A 21 -8.20 -22.70 -12.07
C GLY A 21 -8.66 -21.41 -12.75
N ALA A 22 -9.95 -21.07 -12.69
CA ALA A 22 -10.46 -19.83 -13.26
C ALA A 22 -10.13 -18.64 -12.35
N VAL A 23 -9.85 -17.51 -12.99
CA VAL A 23 -9.65 -16.22 -12.33
C VAL A 23 -10.93 -15.42 -12.41
N LEU A 24 -11.38 -14.89 -11.27
CA LEU A 24 -12.31 -13.79 -11.19
C LEU A 24 -11.49 -12.52 -11.02
N GLN A 25 -11.48 -11.68 -12.06
CA GLN A 25 -10.77 -10.41 -12.04
C GLN A 25 -11.72 -9.28 -11.61
N ILE A 26 -11.24 -8.40 -10.74
CA ILE A 26 -11.90 -7.17 -10.30
C ILE A 26 -10.93 -6.00 -10.45
N ASP A 27 -11.35 -4.97 -11.19
CA ASP A 27 -10.54 -3.77 -11.40
C ASP A 27 -11.06 -2.63 -10.51
N LEU A 28 -10.16 -1.92 -9.82
CA LEU A 28 -10.47 -0.74 -9.00
C LEU A 28 -9.92 0.51 -9.68
N ALA A 29 -10.79 1.47 -10.01
CA ALA A 29 -10.39 2.77 -10.58
C ALA A 29 -10.57 3.94 -9.59
N SER A 30 -11.42 3.79 -8.58
CA SER A 30 -11.57 4.72 -7.46
C SER A 30 -12.41 4.08 -6.34
N ASN A 31 -12.55 4.77 -5.21
CA ASN A 31 -13.45 4.38 -4.11
C ASN A 31 -14.93 4.25 -4.52
N ALA A 32 -15.34 4.82 -5.67
CA ALA A 32 -16.71 4.77 -6.17
C ALA A 32 -16.88 4.00 -7.50
N SER A 33 -15.78 3.61 -8.15
CA SER A 33 -15.78 2.96 -9.46
C SER A 33 -14.86 1.75 -9.42
N PHE A 34 -15.47 0.58 -9.28
CA PHE A 34 -14.78 -0.71 -9.21
C PHE A 34 -15.65 -1.83 -9.77
N GLY A 35 -15.01 -2.92 -10.19
CA GLY A 35 -15.68 -4.13 -10.63
C GLY A 35 -16.45 -4.80 -9.51
N LYS A 36 -17.61 -5.36 -9.83
CA LYS A 36 -18.42 -6.14 -8.88
C LYS A 36 -19.06 -7.35 -9.54
N LEU A 37 -18.96 -8.52 -8.92
CA LEU A 37 -19.77 -9.68 -9.29
C LEU A 37 -20.99 -9.74 -8.38
N ALA A 38 -22.19 -9.62 -8.95
CA ALA A 38 -23.43 -9.67 -8.19
C ALA A 38 -24.35 -10.79 -8.67
N VAL A 39 -24.56 -11.79 -7.83
CA VAL A 39 -25.30 -13.01 -8.14
C VAL A 39 -26.55 -13.07 -7.26
N SER A 40 -27.72 -13.27 -7.86
CA SER A 40 -28.96 -13.33 -7.08
C SER A 40 -29.14 -14.64 -6.31
N GLY A 41 -28.51 -15.72 -6.79
CA GLY A 41 -28.55 -17.06 -6.20
C GLY A 41 -27.23 -17.41 -5.50
N GLU A 42 -26.86 -18.70 -5.59
CA GLU A 42 -25.65 -19.20 -4.94
C GLU A 42 -24.39 -18.85 -5.74
N ILE A 43 -23.34 -18.39 -5.05
CA ILE A 43 -21.96 -18.44 -5.54
C ILE A 43 -21.30 -19.71 -4.99
N THR A 44 -20.78 -20.55 -5.88
CA THR A 44 -19.96 -21.72 -5.51
C THR A 44 -18.53 -21.51 -5.97
N LEU A 45 -17.60 -21.45 -5.02
CA LEU A 45 -16.17 -21.28 -5.26
C LEU A 45 -15.42 -22.60 -5.01
N PRO A 46 -14.51 -23.03 -5.90
CA PRO A 46 -13.92 -24.38 -5.85
C PRO A 46 -12.71 -24.53 -4.90
N GLY A 47 -12.47 -23.61 -3.96
CA GLY A 47 -11.34 -23.69 -3.02
C GLY A 47 -11.56 -24.65 -1.84
N GLY A 48 -10.49 -24.88 -1.08
CA GLY A 48 -10.56 -25.51 0.25
C GLY A 48 -10.21 -27.00 0.36
N SER A 49 -9.71 -27.66 -0.70
CA SER A 49 -9.11 -29.01 -0.53
C SER A 49 -8.34 -29.57 -1.73
N LEU A 50 -8.60 -29.09 -2.95
CA LEU A 50 -7.99 -29.64 -4.16
C LEU A 50 -7.15 -28.56 -4.86
N ALA A 51 -5.90 -28.91 -5.16
CA ALA A 51 -4.98 -28.02 -5.88
C ALA A 51 -5.61 -27.58 -7.22
N GLY A 52 -5.59 -26.27 -7.47
CA GLY A 52 -6.16 -25.67 -8.67
C GLY A 52 -7.56 -25.12 -8.48
N GLY A 53 -7.92 -24.66 -7.28
CA GLY A 53 -9.20 -23.96 -7.06
C GLY A 53 -9.25 -22.59 -7.76
N GLY A 54 -10.27 -21.80 -7.44
CA GLY A 54 -10.54 -20.51 -8.07
C GLY A 54 -9.64 -19.42 -7.51
N THR A 55 -9.28 -18.44 -8.34
CA THR A 55 -8.52 -17.26 -7.92
C THR A 55 -9.39 -16.02 -7.96
N LEU A 56 -9.30 -15.17 -6.94
CA LEU A 56 -9.72 -13.76 -7.00
C LEU A 56 -8.48 -12.92 -7.29
N GLU A 57 -8.50 -12.16 -8.37
CA GLU A 57 -7.44 -11.22 -8.74
C GLU A 57 -7.99 -9.81 -8.73
N VAL A 58 -7.33 -8.92 -7.99
CA VAL A 58 -7.67 -7.50 -7.94
C VAL A 58 -6.58 -6.70 -8.64
N SER A 59 -6.96 -5.74 -9.48
CA SER A 59 -6.04 -4.83 -10.16
C SER A 59 -6.38 -3.37 -9.87
N LEU A 60 -5.35 -2.53 -9.75
CA LEU A 60 -5.49 -1.07 -9.68
C LEU A 60 -5.31 -0.52 -11.09
N ILE A 61 -6.27 0.26 -11.58
CA ILE A 61 -6.24 0.85 -12.92
C ILE A 61 -6.28 2.37 -12.84
N ASP A 62 -5.97 3.02 -13.97
CA ASP A 62 -5.96 4.48 -14.11
C ASP A 62 -5.07 5.23 -13.07
N GLY A 63 -4.04 4.54 -12.56
CA GLY A 63 -3.11 5.10 -11.57
C GLY A 63 -3.70 5.21 -10.16
N TYR A 64 -4.81 4.53 -9.88
CA TYR A 64 -5.47 4.59 -8.58
C TYR A 64 -4.58 4.04 -7.46
N VAL A 65 -4.47 4.80 -6.37
CA VAL A 65 -3.83 4.41 -5.11
C VAL A 65 -4.92 4.37 -4.04
N PRO A 66 -5.24 3.20 -3.46
CA PRO A 66 -6.23 3.11 -2.38
C PRO A 66 -5.72 3.69 -1.06
N HIS A 67 -6.62 4.29 -0.29
CA HIS A 67 -6.33 4.96 0.98
C HIS A 67 -6.73 4.09 2.19
N GLY A 68 -6.13 4.35 3.35
CA GLY A 68 -6.21 3.55 4.59
C GLY A 68 -7.59 3.26 5.21
N SER A 69 -8.66 3.89 4.71
CA SER A 69 -10.03 3.75 5.25
C SER A 69 -11.07 3.34 4.20
N GLN A 70 -10.62 2.85 3.04
CA GLN A 70 -11.50 2.53 1.93
C GLN A 70 -11.98 1.07 1.97
N SER A 71 -13.21 0.86 1.49
CA SER A 71 -13.83 -0.46 1.41
C SER A 71 -14.53 -0.66 0.06
N PHE A 72 -14.34 -1.84 -0.52
CA PHE A 72 -14.82 -2.22 -1.84
C PHE A 72 -15.71 -3.45 -1.72
N ASP A 73 -17.00 -3.27 -1.99
CA ASP A 73 -17.99 -4.34 -2.03
C ASP A 73 -17.95 -5.03 -3.42
N VAL A 74 -17.12 -6.05 -3.53
CA VAL A 74 -16.75 -6.68 -4.80
C VAL A 74 -17.60 -7.90 -5.15
N LEU A 75 -18.35 -8.45 -4.20
CA LEU A 75 -19.14 -9.67 -4.36
C LEU A 75 -20.53 -9.56 -3.68
N ASP A 76 -21.62 -9.72 -4.43
CA ASP A 76 -22.95 -10.01 -3.87
C ASP A 76 -23.37 -11.45 -4.18
N TRP A 77 -24.06 -12.09 -3.23
CA TRP A 77 -24.67 -13.39 -3.41
C TRP A 77 -26.00 -13.52 -2.63
N GLY A 78 -26.85 -14.48 -3.03
CA GLY A 78 -27.93 -14.98 -2.18
C GLY A 78 -27.42 -15.97 -1.13
N SER A 79 -26.51 -16.86 -1.52
CA SER A 79 -25.76 -17.75 -0.61
C SER A 79 -24.35 -18.00 -1.16
N LEU A 80 -23.38 -18.26 -0.29
CA LEU A 80 -22.01 -18.56 -0.67
C LEU A 80 -21.60 -19.93 -0.16
N SER A 81 -20.99 -20.75 -1.01
CA SER A 81 -20.33 -21.99 -0.64
C SER A 81 -18.90 -22.06 -1.17
N GLY A 82 -18.01 -22.61 -0.33
CA GLY A 82 -16.58 -22.68 -0.60
C GLY A 82 -15.85 -21.35 -0.38
N SER A 83 -14.62 -21.27 -0.89
CA SER A 83 -13.76 -20.08 -0.84
C SER A 83 -12.92 -20.01 -2.12
N PHE A 84 -12.24 -18.88 -2.35
CA PHE A 84 -11.13 -18.88 -3.30
C PHE A 84 -9.98 -19.71 -2.72
N ASP A 85 -9.20 -20.32 -3.61
CA ASP A 85 -7.96 -21.03 -3.25
C ASP A 85 -6.78 -20.05 -3.20
N SER A 86 -6.82 -19.02 -4.05
CA SER A 86 -5.86 -17.93 -4.06
C SER A 86 -6.56 -16.59 -4.14
N ILE A 87 -6.06 -15.62 -3.37
CA ILE A 87 -6.45 -14.21 -3.46
C ILE A 87 -5.19 -13.44 -3.82
N GLN A 88 -5.19 -12.82 -5.00
CA GLN A 88 -4.10 -12.02 -5.52
C GLN A 88 -4.50 -10.55 -5.46
N LEU A 89 -3.87 -9.82 -4.55
CA LEU A 89 -4.15 -8.41 -4.31
C LEU A 89 -2.93 -7.57 -4.70
N PRO A 90 -3.15 -6.36 -5.21
CA PRO A 90 -2.06 -5.45 -5.56
C PRO A 90 -1.36 -4.95 -4.30
N THR A 91 -0.07 -4.65 -4.41
CA THR A 91 0.68 -3.98 -3.35
C THR A 91 0.14 -2.56 -3.16
N LEU A 92 0.03 -2.13 -1.90
CA LEU A 92 -0.43 -0.80 -1.51
C LEU A 92 0.77 0.09 -1.13
N GLY A 93 0.52 1.40 -1.04
CA GLY A 93 1.49 2.40 -0.57
C GLY A 93 1.83 2.28 0.92
N GLY A 94 2.90 2.96 1.33
CA GLY A 94 3.36 3.05 2.73
C GLY A 94 3.32 1.73 3.51
N THR A 95 2.50 1.74 4.55
CA THR A 95 2.23 0.59 5.44
C THR A 95 0.83 -0.01 5.28
N LEU A 96 0.08 0.41 4.26
CA LEU A 96 -1.28 -0.06 4.05
C LEU A 96 -1.30 -1.55 3.71
N ALA A 97 -2.37 -2.21 4.16
CA ALA A 97 -2.62 -3.62 3.92
C ALA A 97 -4.08 -3.86 3.55
N TRP A 98 -4.32 -4.94 2.80
CA TRP A 98 -5.66 -5.42 2.54
C TRP A 98 -6.19 -6.24 3.72
N ASP A 99 -7.39 -5.90 4.21
CA ASP A 99 -8.19 -6.74 5.09
C ASP A 99 -9.25 -7.49 4.28
N THR A 100 -9.12 -8.82 4.27
CA THR A 100 -10.04 -9.75 3.60
C THR A 100 -11.03 -10.41 4.57
N SER A 101 -11.07 -10.00 5.84
CA SER A 101 -11.88 -10.62 6.89
C SER A 101 -13.38 -10.64 6.55
N GLN A 102 -13.85 -9.65 5.80
CA GLN A 102 -15.24 -9.51 5.38
C GLN A 102 -15.54 -10.07 3.97
N LEU A 103 -14.53 -10.61 3.27
CA LEU A 103 -14.69 -11.04 1.87
C LEU A 103 -15.73 -12.16 1.72
N TYR A 104 -15.77 -13.12 2.63
CA TYR A 104 -16.65 -14.29 2.56
C TYR A 104 -17.94 -14.15 3.38
N THR A 105 -18.09 -13.06 4.13
CA THR A 105 -19.29 -12.77 4.92
C THR A 105 -20.13 -11.68 4.28
N MET A 106 -19.48 -10.63 3.78
CA MET A 106 -20.12 -9.43 3.22
C MET A 106 -19.68 -9.12 1.80
N GLY A 107 -18.68 -9.82 1.25
CA GLY A 107 -18.18 -9.55 -0.09
C GLY A 107 -17.25 -8.35 -0.17
N VAL A 108 -16.76 -7.88 0.97
CA VAL A 108 -16.02 -6.62 1.10
C VAL A 108 -14.52 -6.88 1.26
N LEU A 109 -13.73 -6.14 0.48
CA LEU A 109 -12.30 -5.94 0.70
C LEU A 109 -12.09 -4.56 1.31
N SER A 110 -11.31 -4.47 2.37
CA SER A 110 -10.97 -3.18 2.97
C SER A 110 -9.48 -2.91 2.86
N VAL A 111 -9.12 -1.64 2.81
CA VAL A 111 -7.75 -1.17 2.99
C VAL A 111 -7.66 -0.67 4.41
N VAL A 112 -6.61 -1.10 5.11
CA VAL A 112 -6.37 -0.76 6.52
C VAL A 112 -4.91 -0.40 6.70
N GLY A 113 -4.63 0.47 7.66
CA GLY A 113 -3.27 0.85 8.03
C GLY A 113 -3.25 1.65 9.32
N PRO A 114 -2.06 1.89 9.90
CA PRO A 114 -1.88 2.94 10.89
C PRO A 114 -2.29 4.29 10.28
N LEU A 115 -2.96 5.11 11.08
CA LEU A 115 -3.29 6.49 10.73
C LEU A 115 -2.30 7.39 11.43
N TRP A 116 -1.54 8.18 10.67
CA TRP A 116 -0.77 9.30 11.21
C TRP A 116 -1.60 10.57 11.10
N GLU A 117 -1.46 11.45 12.09
CA GLU A 117 -2.20 12.72 12.09
C GLU A 117 -1.76 13.63 10.93
N ALA A 118 -0.51 13.47 10.47
CA ALA A 118 0.04 14.21 9.34
C ALA A 118 0.10 13.42 8.02
N ASP A 119 -0.49 12.22 7.97
CA ASP A 119 -0.78 11.50 6.72
C ASP A 119 -2.10 12.08 6.18
N PHE A 120 -1.97 13.21 5.51
CA PHE A 120 -3.06 14.00 4.99
C PHE A 120 -3.66 13.38 3.74
N ASP A 121 -2.86 12.79 2.85
CA ASP A 121 -3.40 12.17 1.64
C ASP A 121 -3.89 10.72 1.84
N GLU A 122 -3.72 10.19 3.05
CA GLU A 122 -4.20 8.89 3.55
C GLU A 122 -3.59 7.69 2.81
N ASP A 123 -2.40 7.84 2.24
CA ASP A 123 -1.69 6.80 1.50
C ASP A 123 -0.86 5.85 2.39
N GLY A 124 -0.86 6.11 3.70
CA GLY A 124 -0.25 5.25 4.71
C GLY A 124 1.24 5.50 4.92
N ASP A 125 1.73 6.67 4.54
CA ASP A 125 2.98 7.26 5.01
C ASP A 125 2.87 8.78 5.22
N VAL A 126 3.93 9.38 5.79
CA VAL A 126 4.04 10.83 5.97
C VAL A 126 5.21 11.33 5.13
N ASP A 127 4.93 11.88 3.95
CA ASP A 127 5.93 12.23 2.95
C ASP A 127 5.61 13.55 2.20
N SER A 128 6.14 13.72 0.99
CA SER A 128 5.88 14.91 0.17
C SER A 128 4.45 15.03 -0.37
N GLY A 129 3.72 13.93 -0.54
CA GLY A 129 2.31 13.92 -0.96
C GLY A 129 1.42 14.65 0.05
N ASP A 130 1.63 14.37 1.33
CA ASP A 130 0.95 15.09 2.42
C ASP A 130 1.25 16.58 2.42
N LEU A 131 2.51 16.95 2.18
CA LEU A 131 2.90 18.34 2.11
C LEU A 131 2.20 19.06 0.96
N ASP A 132 2.13 18.44 -0.21
CA ASP A 132 1.44 18.99 -1.37
C ASP A 132 -0.06 19.17 -1.08
N LYS A 133 -0.67 18.24 -0.34
CA LYS A 133 -2.05 18.36 0.12
C LYS A 133 -2.24 19.50 1.13
N TRP A 134 -1.42 19.57 2.18
CA TRP A 134 -1.46 20.65 3.17
C TRP A 134 -1.30 22.03 2.52
N GLN A 135 -0.43 22.16 1.51
CA GLN A 135 -0.28 23.43 0.77
C GLN A 135 -1.57 23.87 0.06
N GLY A 136 -2.38 22.92 -0.43
CA GLY A 136 -3.68 23.20 -1.02
C GLY A 136 -4.75 23.60 0.00
N ASP A 137 -4.62 23.11 1.23
CA ASP A 137 -5.58 23.29 2.31
C ASP A 137 -5.25 24.48 3.24
N PHE A 138 -4.00 24.97 3.21
CA PHE A 138 -3.49 26.03 4.09
C PHE A 138 -4.36 27.30 4.08
N GLY A 139 -4.98 27.60 5.23
CA GLY A 139 -5.87 28.73 5.41
C GLY A 139 -7.18 28.68 4.60
N VAL A 140 -7.53 27.52 4.03
CA VAL A 140 -8.72 27.31 3.18
C VAL A 140 -9.77 26.45 3.87
N ASN A 141 -9.36 25.33 4.47
CA ASN A 141 -10.26 24.35 5.07
C ASN A 141 -9.56 23.64 6.26
N THR A 142 -10.11 22.51 6.72
CA THR A 142 -9.63 21.74 7.88
C THR A 142 -9.19 20.32 7.48
N MET A 143 -8.89 20.09 6.21
CA MET A 143 -8.62 18.74 5.66
C MET A 143 -7.18 18.30 5.88
N SER A 144 -6.32 19.18 6.41
CA SER A 144 -4.96 18.89 6.86
C SER A 144 -4.75 19.41 8.29
N ASP A 145 -5.76 19.24 9.14
CA ASP A 145 -5.80 19.60 10.56
C ASP A 145 -5.21 18.46 11.42
N ALA A 146 -3.88 18.44 11.55
CA ALA A 146 -3.16 17.43 12.32
C ALA A 146 -3.27 17.64 13.82
N ASP A 147 -3.37 18.89 14.30
CA ASP A 147 -3.45 19.19 15.73
C ASP A 147 -4.90 19.25 16.28
N ASN A 148 -5.87 19.08 15.39
CA ASN A 148 -7.32 19.07 15.65
C ASN A 148 -7.84 20.39 16.25
N ASP A 149 -7.27 21.53 15.86
CA ASP A 149 -7.69 22.86 16.31
C ASP A 149 -8.76 23.51 15.41
N GLY A 150 -9.09 22.86 14.29
CA GLY A 150 -10.15 23.25 13.39
C GLY A 150 -9.71 24.19 12.26
N ASP A 151 -8.42 24.30 11.98
CA ASP A 151 -7.91 24.89 10.74
C ASP A 151 -6.77 24.08 10.10
N SER A 152 -6.13 24.65 9.08
CA SER A 152 -4.99 24.02 8.40
C SER A 152 -3.92 25.10 8.26
N ASP A 153 -2.98 25.13 9.20
CA ASP A 153 -2.05 26.22 9.40
C ASP A 153 -0.59 25.74 9.69
N GLY A 154 0.22 26.63 10.25
CA GLY A 154 1.62 26.35 10.54
C GLY A 154 1.84 25.32 11.67
N ASN A 155 0.87 25.12 12.56
CA ASN A 155 0.93 24.10 13.59
C ASN A 155 0.79 22.70 12.98
N ASP A 156 -0.09 22.53 12.00
CA ASP A 156 -0.23 21.27 11.26
C ASP A 156 1.02 20.94 10.45
N PHE A 157 1.62 21.97 9.83
CA PHE A 157 2.90 21.79 9.16
C PHE A 157 4.01 21.38 10.13
N LEU A 158 3.98 21.87 11.37
CA LEU A 158 4.92 21.43 12.39
C LEU A 158 4.67 19.96 12.79
N ALA A 159 3.42 19.51 12.83
CA ALA A 159 3.08 18.10 13.04
C ALA A 159 3.62 17.23 11.89
N TRP A 160 3.43 17.65 10.64
CA TRP A 160 4.02 17.00 9.46
C TRP A 160 5.54 16.91 9.54
N GLN A 161 6.23 17.99 9.90
CA GLN A 161 7.69 17.98 10.08
C GLN A 161 8.16 16.98 11.15
N GLN A 162 7.38 16.81 12.22
CA GLN A 162 7.69 15.87 13.29
C GLN A 162 7.44 14.41 12.91
N GLN A 163 6.47 14.18 12.03
CA GLN A 163 6.08 12.84 11.59
C GLN A 163 6.69 12.43 10.25
N LEU A 164 7.40 13.32 9.54
CA LEU A 164 8.03 13.05 8.25
C LEU A 164 8.87 11.76 8.24
N GLY A 165 8.57 10.87 7.29
CA GLY A 165 9.19 9.56 7.12
C GLY A 165 8.55 8.47 7.99
N SER A 166 7.49 8.77 8.73
CA SER A 166 6.61 7.74 9.29
C SER A 166 5.94 6.97 8.17
N GLY A 167 5.69 5.68 8.35
CA GLY A 167 5.07 4.82 7.34
C GLY A 167 5.95 4.48 6.12
N ALA A 168 7.04 5.22 5.90
CA ALA A 168 7.98 4.91 4.84
C ALA A 168 8.54 3.49 5.01
N SER A 169 8.30 2.65 4.01
CA SER A 169 8.90 1.31 3.94
C SER A 169 10.42 1.46 4.00
N ALA A 170 11.04 0.90 5.05
CA ALA A 170 12.47 1.03 5.29
C ALA A 170 13.27 0.47 4.10
N ILE A 171 13.72 1.35 3.21
CA ILE A 171 14.67 1.00 2.16
C ILE A 171 15.98 0.67 2.87
N ALA A 172 16.42 -0.59 2.79
CA ALA A 172 17.69 -1.00 3.34
C ALA A 172 18.79 -0.08 2.81
N ALA A 173 19.41 0.71 3.70
CA ALA A 173 20.47 1.62 3.35
C ALA A 173 21.68 0.83 2.81
N THR A 174 21.82 0.77 1.47
CA THR A 174 22.99 0.21 0.81
C THR A 174 24.00 1.30 0.48
N ALA A 175 24.40 2.07 1.49
CA ALA A 175 25.56 2.94 1.40
C ALA A 175 26.71 2.32 2.17
N ALA A 176 27.51 1.49 1.49
CA ALA A 176 28.87 1.23 1.94
C ALA A 176 29.61 2.57 1.90
N VAL A 177 29.73 3.21 3.06
CA VAL A 177 30.51 4.45 3.20
C VAL A 177 31.95 4.12 2.79
N PRO A 178 32.51 4.75 1.73
CA PRO A 178 33.91 4.57 1.39
C PRO A 178 34.74 5.09 2.56
N GLU A 179 35.53 4.22 3.19
CA GLU A 179 36.42 4.62 4.27
C GLU A 179 37.36 5.74 3.76
N PRO A 180 37.48 6.88 4.48
CA PRO A 180 38.44 7.90 4.12
C PRO A 180 39.85 7.31 4.26
N GLY A 181 40.47 6.96 3.13
CA GLY A 181 41.87 6.56 2.94
C GLY A 181 42.72 6.32 4.20
N ALA A 182 42.38 5.35 5.06
CA ALA A 182 43.19 5.01 6.23
C ALA A 182 44.62 4.61 5.82
N MET A 183 44.76 4.04 4.62
CA MET A 183 46.04 3.71 3.99
C MET A 183 46.88 4.97 3.68
N ALA A 184 46.27 6.11 3.34
CA ALA A 184 47.01 7.35 3.04
C ALA A 184 47.70 7.94 4.28
N MET A 185 47.11 7.78 5.47
CA MET A 185 47.70 8.22 6.75
C MET A 185 48.86 7.31 7.21
N ILE A 186 48.81 6.02 6.87
CA ILE A 186 49.87 5.05 7.23
C ILE A 186 51.12 5.29 6.37
N TRP A 187 50.97 5.65 5.09
CA TRP A 187 52.12 5.95 4.21
C TRP A 187 52.86 7.24 4.60
N LEU A 188 52.15 8.26 5.09
CA LEU A 188 52.78 9.52 5.55
C LEU A 188 53.52 9.34 6.89
N ALA A 189 52.99 8.53 7.81
CA ALA A 189 53.66 8.22 9.07
C ALA A 189 54.92 7.36 8.88
N GLY A 190 54.90 6.40 7.93
CA GLY A 190 56.04 5.55 7.61
C GLY A 190 57.23 6.31 7.01
N TYR A 191 56.98 7.33 6.18
CA TYR A 191 58.05 8.14 5.58
C TYR A 191 58.73 9.08 6.60
N GLY A 192 57.96 9.60 7.57
CA GLY A 192 58.49 10.45 8.64
C GLY A 192 59.45 9.71 9.59
N LEU A 193 59.16 8.45 9.93
CA LEU A 193 60.05 7.65 10.79
C LEU A 193 61.32 7.17 10.08
N ALA A 194 61.29 6.98 8.75
CA ALA A 194 62.47 6.56 8.00
C ALA A 194 63.55 7.66 7.91
N LEU A 195 63.14 8.94 7.95
CA LEU A 195 64.05 10.09 7.89
C LEU A 195 64.69 10.46 9.24
N LEU A 196 64.20 9.89 10.35
CA LEU A 196 64.66 10.19 11.71
C LEU A 196 65.68 9.18 12.26
N ARG A 197 66.20 8.25 11.46
CA ARG A 197 67.23 7.29 11.91
C ARG A 197 68.58 8.01 12.16
N PRO A 198 69.09 8.04 13.42
CA PRO A 198 70.42 8.60 13.69
C PRO A 198 71.50 7.70 13.08
N ARG A 199 72.49 8.30 12.41
CA ARG A 199 73.68 7.58 11.92
C ARG A 199 74.59 7.31 13.12
N CYS A 200 74.72 6.05 13.54
CA CYS A 200 75.74 5.66 14.51
C CYS A 200 77.14 5.90 13.91
N ARG A 201 78.01 6.58 14.68
CA ARG A 201 79.45 6.65 14.42
C ARG A 201 80.13 5.43 15.02
#